data_AF-A0AAV6A844-F1
#
_entry.id   AF-A0AAV6A844-F1
#
_cell.length_a   1.000
_cell.length_b   1.000
_cell.length_c   1.000
_cell.angle_alpha   90.00
_cell.angle_beta   90.00
_cell.angle_gamma   90.00
#
_symmetry.space_group_name_H-M   'P 1'
#
loop_
_entity.id
_entity.type
_entity.pdbx_description
1 polymer ?
#
loop_
_entity_poly.entity_id
_entity_poly.type
_entity_poly.pdbx_seq_one_letter_code
_entity_poly.pdbx_strand_id
1 'polypeptide(L)'
;MSVVLTDLDREQAIRAGKKSILTEEFGAEWRVKDGAGQTAVVMTPFHRLALAARNSAFQSKELKPRDVDDILKNSEGKLAFWVTLRGGKTDFARYYTPEILVGSQTVKPSFVQNERTALRDGDGRYSAQCVYAFPADTIDPKSRVTLVVRDAEEKEVAKFTVDLAAMR
;
A
#
# COMPACT_ATOMS: atom_id res chain seq x y z
N MET A 1 9.52 9.09 -9.89
CA MET A 1 8.26 9.68 -9.38
C MET A 1 8.58 11.06 -8.85
N SER A 2 7.92 12.11 -9.37
CA SER A 2 7.83 13.33 -8.59
C SER A 2 6.93 13.01 -7.42
N VAL A 3 7.39 13.22 -6.18
CA VAL A 3 6.53 13.12 -4.99
C VAL A 3 5.39 14.16 -5.07
N VAL A 4 5.52 15.13 -5.97
CA VAL A 4 4.54 16.17 -6.29
C VAL A 4 3.84 15.82 -7.61
N LEU A 5 2.57 15.44 -7.54
CA LEU A 5 1.73 15.25 -8.74
C LEU A 5 1.49 16.58 -9.44
N THR A 6 1.66 16.61 -10.76
CA THR A 6 1.21 17.75 -11.59
C THR A 6 -0.32 17.81 -11.61
N ASP A 7 -0.91 18.95 -11.97
CA ASP A 7 -2.37 19.07 -12.10
C ASP A 7 -2.94 18.07 -13.12
N LEU A 8 -2.18 17.80 -14.19
CA LEU A 8 -2.53 16.79 -15.17
C LEU A 8 -2.54 15.38 -14.56
N ASP A 9 -1.56 15.03 -13.73
CA ASP A 9 -1.51 13.73 -13.05
C ASP A 9 -2.66 13.57 -12.05
N ARG A 10 -3.04 14.65 -11.34
CA ARG A 10 -4.19 14.66 -10.42
C ARG A 10 -5.49 14.38 -11.17
N GLU A 11 -5.73 15.07 -12.29
CA GLU A 11 -6.91 14.83 -13.12
C GLU A 11 -6.94 13.42 -13.70
N GLN A 12 -5.79 12.89 -14.13
CA GLN A 12 -5.68 11.53 -14.64
C GLN A 12 -5.98 10.50 -13.55
N ALA A 13 -5.46 10.67 -12.33
CA ALA A 13 -5.76 9.80 -11.20
C ALA A 13 -7.26 9.76 -10.88
N ILE A 14 -7.90 10.94 -10.82
CA ILE A 14 -9.34 11.04 -10.56
C ILE A 14 -10.15 10.38 -11.68
N ARG A 15 -9.79 10.63 -12.95
CA ARG A 15 -10.46 9.99 -14.10
C ARG A 15 -10.29 8.47 -14.09
N ALA A 16 -9.08 7.97 -13.81
CA ALA A 16 -8.79 6.55 -13.70
C ALA A 16 -9.63 5.91 -12.58
N GLY A 17 -9.68 6.53 -11.40
CA GLY A 17 -10.49 6.08 -10.27
C GLY A 17 -11.98 5.99 -10.59
N LYS A 18 -12.57 7.07 -11.13
CA LYS A 18 -14.00 7.14 -11.52
C LYS A 18 -14.37 6.07 -12.55
N LYS A 19 -13.50 5.78 -13.53
CA LYS A 19 -13.75 4.76 -14.56
C LYS A 19 -13.61 3.31 -14.05
N SER A 20 -12.88 3.11 -12.96
CA SER A 20 -12.51 1.78 -12.48
C SER A 20 -13.52 1.15 -11.53
N ILE A 21 -14.69 1.76 -11.30
CA ILE A 21 -15.71 1.23 -10.37
C ILE A 21 -16.08 -0.22 -10.71
N LEU A 22 -16.16 -0.53 -12.02
CA LEU A 22 -16.56 -1.82 -12.56
C LEU A 22 -15.36 -2.73 -12.91
N THR A 23 -14.13 -2.27 -12.72
CA THR A 23 -12.92 -3.02 -13.10
C THR A 23 -12.35 -3.75 -11.89
N GLU A 24 -12.27 -5.08 -11.98
CA GLU A 24 -11.66 -5.94 -10.94
C GLU A 24 -10.13 -5.76 -10.86
N GLU A 25 -9.50 -5.37 -11.96
CA GLU A 25 -8.03 -5.22 -12.07
C GLU A 25 -7.47 -3.90 -11.53
N PHE A 26 -8.32 -2.96 -11.09
CA PHE A 26 -7.84 -1.73 -10.46
C PHE A 26 -6.89 -2.05 -9.31
N GLY A 27 -5.78 -1.31 -9.24
CA GLY A 27 -4.77 -1.58 -8.23
C GLY A 27 -3.66 -2.52 -8.72
N ALA A 28 -3.81 -3.20 -9.85
CA ALA A 28 -2.88 -4.23 -10.31
C ALA A 28 -1.44 -3.70 -10.49
N GLU A 29 -1.29 -2.50 -11.05
CA GLU A 29 0.05 -1.89 -11.24
C GLU A 29 0.75 -1.57 -9.91
N TRP A 30 0.00 -1.40 -8.82
CA TRP A 30 0.53 -1.14 -7.49
C TRP A 30 0.62 -2.40 -6.62
N ARG A 31 0.12 -3.54 -7.11
CA ARG A 31 -0.01 -4.78 -6.33
C ARG A 31 1.11 -5.76 -6.66
N VAL A 32 1.83 -6.17 -5.63
CA VAL A 32 2.79 -7.28 -5.68
C VAL A 32 2.20 -8.45 -4.90
N LYS A 33 2.42 -9.67 -5.40
CA LYS A 33 2.03 -10.92 -4.73
C LYS A 33 3.25 -11.77 -4.47
N ASP A 34 3.27 -12.49 -3.35
CA ASP A 34 4.26 -13.54 -3.12
C ASP A 34 3.73 -14.93 -3.52
N GLY A 35 4.61 -15.93 -3.45
CA GLY A 35 4.24 -17.33 -3.76
C GLY A 35 3.31 -17.98 -2.75
N ALA A 36 3.08 -17.35 -1.59
CA ALA A 36 2.19 -17.84 -0.53
C ALA A 36 0.77 -17.24 -0.64
N GLY A 37 0.50 -16.44 -1.68
CA GLY A 37 -0.80 -15.79 -1.89
C GLY A 37 -1.01 -14.54 -1.03
N GLN A 38 0.06 -14.03 -0.39
CA GLN A 38 0.04 -12.75 0.31
C GLN A 38 0.22 -11.64 -0.71
N THR A 39 -0.26 -10.44 -0.38
CA THR A 39 -0.21 -9.32 -1.31
C THR A 39 0.19 -8.04 -0.62
N ALA A 40 0.95 -7.18 -1.31
CA ALA A 40 1.25 -5.82 -0.89
C ALA A 40 0.82 -4.85 -1.99
N VAL A 41 0.08 -3.81 -1.62
CA VAL A 41 -0.29 -2.69 -2.49
C VAL A 41 0.47 -1.45 -2.06
N VAL A 42 1.22 -0.86 -2.99
CA VAL A 42 1.97 0.37 -2.73
C VAL A 42 1.07 1.58 -2.92
N MET A 43 0.94 2.38 -1.89
CA MET A 43 0.07 3.55 -1.89
C MET A 43 0.81 4.81 -2.33
N THR A 44 1.05 4.93 -3.63
CA THR A 44 1.57 6.19 -4.23
C THR A 44 0.53 7.31 -4.09
N PRO A 45 0.94 8.59 -4.20
CA PRO A 45 -0.01 9.70 -4.26
C PRO A 45 -1.07 9.52 -5.36
N PHE A 46 -0.68 9.03 -6.54
CA PHE A 46 -1.60 8.75 -7.63
C PHE A 46 -2.61 7.66 -7.24
N HIS A 47 -2.13 6.53 -6.70
CA HIS A 47 -3.00 5.44 -6.23
C HIS A 47 -4.02 5.93 -5.20
N ARG A 48 -3.58 6.74 -4.22
CA ARG A 48 -4.47 7.28 -3.18
C ARG A 48 -5.56 8.16 -3.76
N LEU A 49 -5.23 9.05 -4.70
CA LEU A 49 -6.23 9.88 -5.39
C LEU A 49 -7.18 9.04 -6.25
N ALA A 50 -6.65 8.08 -7.01
CA ALA A 50 -7.47 7.19 -7.83
C ALA A 50 -8.43 6.35 -6.96
N LEU A 51 -7.96 5.83 -5.83
CA LEU A 51 -8.78 5.09 -4.88
C LEU A 51 -9.86 5.97 -4.24
N ALA A 52 -9.52 7.18 -3.81
CA ALA A 52 -10.48 8.13 -3.23
C ALA A 52 -11.55 8.55 -4.25
N ALA A 53 -11.15 8.78 -5.50
CA ALA A 53 -12.08 9.07 -6.59
C ALA A 53 -12.99 7.88 -6.89
N ARG A 54 -12.45 6.65 -6.91
CA ARG A 54 -13.25 5.43 -7.06
C ARG A 54 -14.27 5.28 -5.93
N ASN A 55 -13.85 5.42 -4.68
CA ASN A 55 -14.72 5.30 -3.50
C ASN A 55 -15.83 6.36 -3.51
N SER A 56 -15.50 7.61 -3.86
CA SER A 56 -16.48 8.69 -3.98
C SER A 56 -17.51 8.38 -5.06
N ALA A 57 -17.05 7.95 -6.24
CA ALA A 57 -17.91 7.63 -7.36
C ALA A 57 -18.80 6.40 -7.09
N PHE A 58 -18.29 5.39 -6.36
CA PHE A 58 -19.10 4.26 -5.88
C PHE A 58 -20.23 4.71 -4.95
N GLN A 59 -19.99 5.74 -4.13
CA GLN A 59 -21.01 6.37 -3.28
C GLN A 59 -21.87 7.40 -4.03
N SER A 60 -21.75 7.51 -5.36
CA SER A 60 -22.40 8.56 -6.17
C SER A 60 -22.11 9.99 -5.70
N LYS A 61 -20.91 10.21 -5.16
CA LYS A 61 -20.39 11.51 -4.71
C LYS A 61 -19.25 11.99 -5.59
N GLU A 62 -19.07 13.30 -5.64
CA GLU A 62 -17.89 13.91 -6.23
C GLU A 62 -16.80 14.14 -5.17
N LEU A 63 -15.55 13.85 -5.55
CA LEU A 63 -14.38 14.14 -4.73
C LEU A 63 -14.14 15.67 -4.78
N LYS A 64 -14.20 16.35 -3.63
CA LYS A 64 -14.07 17.80 -3.60
C LYS A 64 -12.59 18.20 -3.70
N PRO A 65 -12.26 19.40 -4.23
CA PRO A 65 -10.88 19.87 -4.31
C PRO A 65 -10.16 19.86 -2.96
N ARG A 66 -10.84 20.26 -1.87
CA ARG A 66 -10.28 20.21 -0.52
C ARG A 66 -9.89 18.78 -0.09
N ASP A 67 -10.70 17.78 -0.46
CA ASP A 67 -10.41 16.39 -0.12
C ASP A 67 -9.16 15.90 -0.88
N VAL A 68 -8.96 16.35 -2.12
CA VAL A 68 -7.75 16.07 -2.91
C VAL A 68 -6.50 16.63 -2.22
N ASP A 69 -6.54 17.90 -1.82
CA ASP A 69 -5.41 18.54 -1.16
C ASP A 69 -5.09 17.88 0.19
N ASP A 70 -6.12 17.55 0.98
CA ASP A 70 -5.97 16.86 2.26
C ASP A 70 -5.35 15.46 2.08
N ILE A 71 -5.74 14.70 1.04
CA ILE A 71 -5.15 13.40 0.73
C ILE A 71 -3.67 13.53 0.38
N LEU A 72 -3.32 14.49 -0.48
CA LEU A 72 -1.94 14.69 -0.92
C LEU A 72 -1.05 15.12 0.24
N LYS A 73 -1.50 16.10 1.02
CA LYS A 73 -0.78 16.60 2.20
C LYS A 73 -0.55 15.49 3.24
N ASN A 74 -1.54 14.63 3.48
CA ASN A 74 -1.40 13.52 4.42
C ASN A 74 -0.46 12.40 3.93
N SER A 75 -0.20 12.35 2.62
CA SER A 75 0.71 11.39 1.98
C SER A 75 2.12 11.90 1.75
N GLU A 76 2.34 13.20 1.91
CA GLU A 76 3.63 13.84 1.67
C GLU A 76 4.73 13.25 2.55
N GLY A 77 5.90 13.01 1.96
CA GLY A 77 7.06 12.43 2.64
C GLY A 77 6.89 10.98 3.11
N LYS A 78 5.84 10.25 2.66
CA LYS A 78 5.55 8.89 3.12
C LYS A 78 5.34 7.90 1.98
N LEU A 79 6.03 6.76 2.07
CA LEU A 79 5.74 5.57 1.27
C LEU A 79 4.95 4.59 2.13
N ALA A 80 3.73 4.22 1.71
CA ALA A 80 2.90 3.30 2.48
C ALA A 80 2.53 2.04 1.70
N PHE A 81 2.31 0.96 2.46
CA PHE A 81 1.97 -0.36 1.97
C PHE A 81 0.69 -0.82 2.68
N TRP A 82 -0.28 -1.27 1.89
CA TRP A 82 -1.41 -2.05 2.35
C TRP A 82 -1.14 -3.51 2.07
N VAL A 83 -1.00 -4.30 3.13
CA VAL A 83 -0.52 -5.68 3.05
C VAL A 83 -1.63 -6.61 3.51
N THR A 84 -1.90 -7.65 2.73
CA THR A 84 -2.73 -8.79 3.15
C THR A 84 -1.81 -9.97 3.36
N LEU A 85 -1.68 -10.41 4.61
CA LEU A 85 -0.82 -11.52 5.04
C LEU A 85 -1.68 -12.74 5.34
N ARG A 86 -1.10 -13.96 5.26
CA ARG A 86 -1.83 -15.21 5.52
C ARG A 86 -1.20 -15.98 6.67
N GLY A 87 -2.01 -16.44 7.62
CA GLY A 87 -1.56 -17.14 8.82
C GLY A 87 -2.41 -18.36 9.18
N GLY A 88 -1.94 -19.13 10.16
CA GLY A 88 -2.63 -20.34 10.65
C GLY A 88 -3.54 -20.11 11.85
N LYS A 89 -3.56 -18.91 12.44
CA LYS A 89 -4.34 -18.56 13.63
C LYS A 89 -4.83 -17.12 13.55
N THR A 90 -5.84 -16.75 14.33
CA THR A 90 -6.50 -15.43 14.22
C THR A 90 -5.62 -14.24 14.63
N ASP A 91 -4.67 -14.42 15.54
CA ASP A 91 -3.85 -13.33 16.10
C ASP A 91 -2.44 -13.25 15.50
N PHE A 92 -2.19 -13.98 14.41
CA PHE A 92 -0.84 -14.23 13.90
C PHE A 92 -0.05 -12.95 13.56
N ALA A 93 -0.71 -11.91 13.06
CA ALA A 93 -0.07 -10.68 12.60
C ALA A 93 0.14 -9.63 13.70
N ARG A 94 -0.35 -9.86 14.92
CA ARG A 94 -0.48 -8.83 15.97
C ARG A 94 0.83 -8.11 16.30
N TYR A 95 1.96 -8.81 16.20
CA TYR A 95 3.29 -8.32 16.58
C TYR A 95 4.26 -8.28 15.41
N TYR A 96 3.76 -8.24 14.18
CA TYR A 96 4.62 -8.18 13.01
C TYR A 96 5.35 -6.84 12.90
N THR A 97 6.63 -6.91 12.56
CA THR A 97 7.52 -5.78 12.41
C THR A 97 7.92 -5.64 10.93
N PRO A 98 7.60 -4.51 10.28
CA PRO A 98 7.94 -4.30 8.89
C PRO A 98 9.23 -3.47 8.76
N GLU A 99 10.00 -3.72 7.69
CA GLU A 99 11.19 -2.95 7.31
C GLU A 99 11.25 -2.82 5.79
N ILE A 100 11.84 -1.73 5.29
CA ILE A 100 12.21 -1.63 3.88
C ILE A 100 13.71 -1.76 3.74
N LEU A 101 14.14 -2.61 2.79
CA LEU A 101 15.52 -2.71 2.34
C LEU A 101 15.66 -1.97 1.01
N VAL A 102 16.61 -1.02 0.93
CA VAL A 102 16.99 -0.29 -0.29
C VAL A 102 18.51 -0.35 -0.44
N GLY A 103 19.00 -1.19 -1.36
CA GLY A 103 20.43 -1.48 -1.44
C GLY A 103 20.96 -2.08 -0.12
N SER A 104 21.92 -1.41 0.52
CA SER A 104 22.44 -1.76 1.86
C SER A 104 21.75 -1.05 3.02
N GLN A 105 20.79 -0.16 2.75
CA GLN A 105 20.09 0.61 3.77
C GLN A 105 18.82 -0.09 4.23
N THR A 106 18.60 -0.14 5.54
CA THR A 106 17.32 -0.52 6.15
C THR A 106 16.58 0.74 6.60
N VAL A 107 15.34 0.89 6.16
CA VAL A 107 14.44 1.98 6.55
C VAL A 107 13.39 1.43 7.51
N LYS A 108 13.32 2.02 8.70
CA LYS A 108 12.34 1.69 9.74
C LYS A 108 11.00 2.36 9.45
N PRO A 109 9.87 1.75 9.87
CA PRO A 109 8.55 2.33 9.67
C PRO A 109 8.35 3.55 10.59
N SER A 110 7.66 4.56 10.07
CA SER A 110 7.13 5.67 10.88
C SER A 110 5.71 5.39 11.38
N PHE A 111 5.03 4.40 10.79
CA PHE A 111 3.70 3.96 11.20
C PHE A 111 3.51 2.46 10.94
N VAL A 112 2.93 1.77 11.92
CA VAL A 112 2.60 0.34 11.84
C VAL A 112 1.20 0.14 12.38
N GLN A 113 0.32 -0.45 11.58
CA GLN A 113 -0.99 -0.94 12.00
C GLN A 113 -1.11 -2.38 11.54
N ASN A 114 -1.12 -3.30 12.49
CA ASN A 114 -1.41 -4.71 12.24
C ASN A 114 -2.88 -5.01 12.61
N GLU A 115 -3.56 -5.80 11.79
CA GLU A 115 -4.84 -6.36 12.19
C GLU A 115 -4.65 -7.31 13.37
N ARG A 116 -5.43 -7.08 14.44
CA ARG A 116 -5.32 -7.84 15.69
C ARG A 116 -6.08 -9.16 15.64
N THR A 117 -7.08 -9.25 14.77
CA THR A 117 -8.00 -10.37 14.63
C THR A 117 -8.23 -10.61 13.15
N ALA A 118 -7.43 -11.51 12.59
CA ALA A 118 -7.50 -11.88 11.18
C ALA A 118 -8.80 -12.62 10.85
N LEU A 119 -9.31 -12.39 9.64
CA LEU A 119 -10.51 -13.03 9.13
C LEU A 119 -10.18 -14.43 8.63
N ARG A 120 -11.08 -15.39 8.89
CA ARG A 120 -10.91 -16.76 8.42
C ARG A 120 -11.37 -16.87 6.96
N ASP A 121 -10.51 -17.45 6.13
CA ASP A 121 -10.78 -17.73 4.73
C ASP A 121 -11.44 -19.11 4.54
N GLY A 122 -12.02 -19.34 3.36
CA GLY A 122 -12.70 -20.59 3.01
C GLY A 122 -11.78 -21.83 2.98
N ASP A 123 -10.46 -21.64 2.83
CA ASP A 123 -9.45 -22.71 2.88
C ASP A 123 -9.02 -23.05 4.32
N GLY A 124 -9.65 -22.43 5.32
CA GLY A 124 -9.36 -22.64 6.73
C GLY A 124 -8.16 -21.85 7.27
N ARG A 125 -7.46 -21.08 6.42
CA ARG A 125 -6.41 -20.14 6.85
C ARG A 125 -7.02 -18.82 7.31
N TYR A 126 -6.18 -17.91 7.78
CA TYR A 126 -6.58 -16.56 8.17
C TYR A 126 -5.87 -15.52 7.32
N SER A 127 -6.56 -14.44 6.98
CA SER A 127 -6.03 -13.27 6.29
C SER A 127 -6.06 -12.04 7.21
N ALA A 128 -4.91 -11.37 7.34
CA ALA A 128 -4.75 -10.14 8.11
C ALA A 128 -4.44 -8.95 7.20
N GLN A 129 -5.14 -7.83 7.39
CA GLN A 129 -4.87 -6.57 6.71
C GLN A 129 -3.99 -5.65 7.56
N CYS A 130 -2.80 -5.32 7.07
CA CYS A 130 -1.86 -4.46 7.75
C CYS A 130 -1.54 -3.21 6.91
N VAL A 131 -1.22 -2.12 7.59
CA VAL A 131 -0.82 -0.85 6.98
C VAL A 131 0.53 -0.43 7.55
N TYR A 132 1.51 -0.25 6.67
CA TYR A 132 2.86 0.15 7.03
C TYR A 132 3.21 1.44 6.30
N ALA A 133 3.73 2.45 7.00
CA ALA A 133 4.25 3.66 6.36
C ALA A 133 5.69 3.91 6.78
N PHE A 134 6.47 4.39 5.82
CA PHE A 134 7.89 4.65 5.94
C PHE A 134 8.18 6.09 5.50
N PRO A 135 9.16 6.77 6.13
CA PRO A 135 9.69 8.01 5.60
C PRO A 135 10.18 7.80 4.16
N ALA A 136 9.74 8.64 3.23
CA ALA A 136 10.13 8.57 1.83
C ALA A 136 11.36 9.43 1.51
N ASP A 137 11.78 10.31 2.42
CA ASP A 137 12.84 11.30 2.19
C ASP A 137 14.19 10.66 1.80
N THR A 138 14.43 9.41 2.23
CA THR A 138 15.65 8.65 1.96
C THR A 138 15.45 7.54 0.91
N ILE A 139 14.28 7.47 0.27
CA ILE A 139 13.94 6.44 -0.72
C ILE A 139 13.89 7.09 -2.10
N ASP A 140 14.79 6.68 -3.00
CA ASP A 140 14.72 7.13 -4.39
C ASP A 140 13.42 6.60 -5.04
N PRO A 141 12.55 7.49 -5.56
CA PRO A 141 11.30 7.11 -6.19
C PRO A 141 11.44 6.32 -7.50
N LYS A 142 12.67 6.10 -7.99
CA LYS A 142 12.99 5.20 -9.11
C LYS A 142 13.71 3.92 -8.67
N SER A 143 13.93 3.76 -7.37
CA SER A 143 14.62 2.58 -6.85
C SER A 143 13.72 1.36 -6.76
N ARG A 144 14.37 0.19 -6.72
CA ARG A 144 13.74 -1.04 -6.28
C ARG A 144 13.88 -1.15 -4.77
N VAL A 145 12.76 -1.37 -4.09
CA VAL A 145 12.69 -1.51 -2.64
C VAL A 145 12.18 -2.90 -2.29
N THR A 146 12.58 -3.44 -1.14
CA THR A 146 12.05 -4.71 -0.64
C THR A 146 11.42 -4.50 0.72
N LEU A 147 10.10 -4.64 0.80
CA LEU A 147 9.39 -4.73 2.08
C LEU A 147 9.63 -6.12 2.66
N VAL A 148 10.12 -6.18 3.89
CA VAL A 148 10.26 -7.42 4.66
C VAL A 148 9.41 -7.29 5.92
N VAL A 149 8.64 -8.33 6.23
CA VAL A 149 7.83 -8.42 7.44
C VAL A 149 8.35 -9.58 8.27
N ARG A 150 8.56 -9.33 9.56
CA ARG A 150 9.05 -10.30 10.54
C ARG A 150 8.04 -10.53 11.65
N ASP A 151 8.08 -11.71 12.25
CA ASP A 151 7.33 -11.98 13.47
C ASP A 151 8.09 -11.54 14.73
N ALA A 152 7.51 -11.82 15.90
CA ALA A 152 8.09 -11.45 17.19
C ALA A 152 9.41 -12.19 17.51
N GLU A 153 9.73 -13.26 16.78
CA GLU A 153 10.99 -14.00 16.88
C GLU A 153 12.00 -13.54 15.81
N GLU A 154 11.74 -12.40 15.14
CA GLU A 154 12.53 -11.83 14.05
C GLU A 154 12.61 -12.75 12.81
N LYS A 155 11.73 -13.74 12.70
CA LYS A 155 11.67 -14.61 11.53
C LYS A 155 10.95 -13.92 10.39
N GLU A 156 11.51 -14.01 9.18
CA GLU A 156 10.85 -13.54 7.97
C GLU A 156 9.55 -14.30 7.69
N VAL A 157 8.44 -13.58 7.62
CA VAL A 157 7.10 -14.12 7.33
C VAL A 157 6.54 -13.63 5.99
N ALA A 158 7.05 -12.50 5.49
CA ALA A 158 6.70 -11.99 4.17
C ALA A 158 7.83 -11.17 3.57
N LYS A 159 7.94 -11.21 2.25
CA LYS A 159 8.91 -10.42 1.49
C LYS A 159 8.31 -10.01 0.16
N PHE A 160 8.30 -8.71 -0.12
CA PHE A 160 7.78 -8.13 -1.35
C PHE A 160 8.82 -7.21 -1.96
N THR A 161 9.33 -7.57 -3.14
CA THR A 161 10.20 -6.69 -3.92
C THR A 161 9.36 -5.88 -4.88
N VAL A 162 9.55 -4.56 -4.85
CA VAL A 162 8.75 -3.58 -5.59
C VAL A 162 9.69 -2.71 -6.40
N ASP A 163 9.36 -2.56 -7.68
CA ASP A 163 10.01 -1.59 -8.55
C ASP A 163 9.20 -0.28 -8.56
N LEU A 164 9.65 0.73 -7.81
CA LEU A 164 8.91 1.99 -7.70
C LEU A 164 8.87 2.75 -9.03
N ALA A 165 9.84 2.51 -9.93
CA ALA A 165 9.84 3.14 -11.25
C ALA A 165 8.71 2.65 -12.15
N ALA A 166 8.17 1.46 -11.87
CA ALA A 166 7.05 0.88 -12.62
C ALA A 166 5.66 1.33 -12.10
N MET A 167 5.62 2.11 -11.02
CA MET A 167 4.38 2.53 -10.36
C MET A 167 4.08 4.02 -10.59
N ARG A 168 2.84 4.32 -10.96
CA ARG A 168 2.33 5.69 -11.14
C ARG A 168 1.99 6.35 -9.81
#